data_AF-A0A924Q498-F1
#
_entry.id   AF-A0A924Q498-F1
#
_cell.length_a   1.000
_cell.length_b   1.000
_cell.length_c   1.000
_cell.angle_alpha   90.00
_cell.angle_beta   90.00
_cell.angle_gamma   90.00
#
_symmetry.space_group_name_H-M   'P 1'
#
loop_
_entity.id
_entity.type
_entity.pdbx_description
1 polymer ?
#
loop_
_entity_poly.entity_id
_entity_poly.type
_entity_poly.pdbx_seq_one_letter_code
_entity_poly.pdbx_strand_id
1 'polypeptide(L)' 'GGPDGLDPGFKQAAHERIRLSDMTLPHALARVLLVEQLYRAWSINANHPYHRE' A
#
# COMPACT_ATOMS: atom_id res chain seq x y z
N GLY A 1 -5.88 -3.90 -7.99
CA GLY A 1 -7.20 -4.11 -8.59
C GLY A 1 -7.48 -2.99 -9.56
N GLY A 2 -8.38 -3.23 -10.51
CA GLY A 2 -8.83 -2.21 -11.46
C GLY A 2 -9.79 -1.20 -10.84
N PRO A 3 -10.47 -0.37 -11.65
CA PRO A 3 -11.43 0.61 -11.18
C PRO A 3 -12.60 -0.01 -10.38
N ASP A 4 -13.00 -1.25 -10.73
CA ASP A 4 -14.09 -1.97 -10.05
C ASP A 4 -13.64 -2.69 -8.76
N GLY A 5 -12.37 -2.52 -8.36
CA GLY A 5 -11.81 -3.10 -7.15
C GLY A 5 -11.18 -4.49 -7.35
N LEU A 6 -11.37 -5.37 -6.37
CA LEU A 6 -10.86 -6.75 -6.37
C LEU A 6 -12.02 -7.71 -6.23
N ASP A 7 -11.91 -8.84 -6.94
CA ASP A 7 -12.85 -9.96 -6.84
C ASP A 7 -13.09 -10.36 -5.36
N PRO A 8 -14.35 -10.59 -4.95
CA PRO A 8 -14.65 -10.97 -3.57
C PRO A 8 -13.98 -12.28 -3.11
N GLY A 9 -13.88 -13.29 -3.97
CA GLY A 9 -13.21 -14.55 -3.67
C GLY A 9 -11.71 -14.35 -3.44
N PHE A 10 -11.08 -13.53 -4.28
CA PHE A 10 -9.69 -13.12 -4.09
C PHE A 10 -9.48 -12.37 -2.76
N LYS A 11 -10.39 -11.45 -2.39
CA LYS A 11 -10.32 -10.72 -1.11
C LYS A 11 -10.45 -11.65 0.10
N GLN A 12 -11.28 -12.69 0.02
CA GLN A 12 -11.48 -13.65 1.12
C GLN A 12 -10.29 -14.60 1.30
N ALA A 13 -9.61 -14.96 0.21
CA ALA A 13 -8.43 -15.81 0.25
C ALA A 13 -7.16 -15.09 0.72
N ALA A 14 -7.18 -13.77 0.85
CA ALA A 14 -6.02 -12.99 1.29
C ALA A 14 -5.72 -13.24 2.78
N HIS A 15 -4.48 -13.67 3.08
CA HIS A 15 -4.01 -13.84 4.46
C HIS A 15 -4.04 -12.53 5.25
N GLU A 16 -3.72 -11.42 4.59
CA GLU A 16 -3.71 -10.09 5.19
C GLU A 16 -4.34 -9.06 4.25
N ARG A 17 -4.91 -8.01 4.84
CA ARG A 17 -5.51 -6.88 4.11
C ARG A 17 -5.05 -5.58 4.74
N ILE A 18 -4.40 -4.74 3.94
CA ILE A 18 -3.93 -3.41 4.34
C ILE A 18 -4.82 -2.35 3.71
N ARG A 19 -5.31 -1.41 4.52
CA ARG A 19 -6.00 -0.21 4.05
C ARG A 19 -5.00 0.92 3.93
N LEU A 20 -4.81 1.46 2.73
CA LEU A 20 -3.90 2.60 2.50
C LEU A 20 -4.47 3.94 2.98
N SER A 21 -5.80 4.10 2.89
CA SER A 21 -6.53 5.31 3.26
C SER A 21 -8.03 5.02 3.33
N ASP A 22 -8.80 5.92 3.94
CA ASP A 22 -10.27 5.95 3.84
C ASP A 22 -10.76 6.63 2.55
N MET A 23 -9.86 7.22 1.77
CA MET A 23 -10.16 7.82 0.46
C MET A 23 -10.15 6.78 -0.66
N THR A 24 -11.01 6.99 -1.67
CA THR A 24 -10.91 6.28 -2.95
C THR A 24 -9.78 6.88 -3.79
N LEU A 25 -8.64 6.19 -3.87
CA LEU A 25 -7.48 6.64 -4.61
C LEU A 25 -7.53 6.15 -6.07
N PRO A 26 -7.13 6.97 -7.06
CA PRO A 26 -6.87 6.49 -8.41
C PRO A 26 -5.85 5.35 -8.39
N HIS A 27 -6.06 4.32 -9.21
CA HIS A 27 -5.21 3.11 -9.18
C HIS A 27 -3.71 3.42 -9.33
N ALA A 28 -3.36 4.36 -10.22
CA ALA A 28 -1.98 4.79 -10.42
C ALA A 28 -1.36 5.38 -9.14
N LEU A 29 -2.11 6.20 -8.39
CA LEU A 29 -1.64 6.80 -7.15
C LEU A 29 -1.52 5.77 -6.03
N ALA A 30 -2.49 4.87 -5.89
CA ALA A 30 -2.47 3.82 -4.88
C ALA A 30 -1.21 2.94 -4.98
N ARG A 31 -0.74 2.67 -6.21
CA ARG A 31 0.50 1.93 -6.46
C ARG A 31 1.74 2.66 -5.95
N VAL A 32 1.87 3.94 -6.29
CA VAL A 32 3.04 4.75 -5.88
C VAL A 32 3.07 4.91 -4.37
N LEU A 33 1.91 5.21 -3.75
CA LEU A 33 1.80 5.35 -2.31
C LEU A 33 2.18 4.05 -1.58
N LEU A 34 1.68 2.89 -2.03
CA LEU A 34 2.04 1.61 -1.43
C LEU A 34 3.56 1.35 -1.53
N VAL A 35 4.17 1.59 -2.68
CA VAL A 35 5.62 1.38 -2.88
C VAL A 35 6.44 2.30 -1.97
N GLU A 36 6.05 3.58 -1.86
CA GLU A 36 6.72 4.50 -0.96
C GLU A 36 6.60 4.07 0.51
N GLN A 37 5.42 3.61 0.95
CA GLN A 37 5.24 3.12 2.32
C GLN A 37 6.04 1.85 2.61
N LEU A 38 6.19 0.95 1.63
CA LEU A 38 7.08 -0.21 1.76
C LEU A 38 8.55 0.20 1.85
N TYR A 39 8.98 1.18 1.04
CA TYR A 39 10.33 1.74 1.12
C TYR A 39 10.60 2.43 2.46
N ARG A 40 9.62 3.18 2.97
CA ARG A 40 9.65 3.77 4.30
C ARG A 40 9.85 2.72 5.39
N ALA A 41 9.03 1.67 5.38
CA ALA A 41 9.12 0.58 6.35
C ALA A 41 10.48 -0.12 6.30
N TRP A 42 10.96 -0.44 5.10
CA TRP A 42 12.29 -1.01 4.91
C TRP A 42 13.39 -0.09 5.46
N SER A 43 13.32 1.21 5.17
CA SER A 43 14.35 2.17 5.59
C SER A 43 14.43 2.28 7.11
N ILE A 44 13.28 2.31 7.80
CA ILE A 44 13.19 2.27 9.26
C ILE A 44 13.86 1.01 9.81
N ASN A 45 13.53 -0.17 9.24
CA ASN A 45 14.10 -1.44 9.67
C ASN A 45 15.61 -1.52 9.44
N ALA A 46 16.10 -0.89 8.37
CA ALA A 46 17.53 -0.84 8.04
C ALA A 46 18.30 0.25 8.80
N ASN A 47 17.63 1.03 9.66
CA ASN A 47 18.15 2.25 10.27
C ASN A 47 18.72 3.25 9.23
N HIS A 48 18.26 3.15 7.98
CA HIS A 48 18.63 4.08 6.93
C HIS A 48 17.95 5.43 7.18
N PRO A 49 18.66 6.56 7.01
CA PRO A 49 18.03 7.87 7.09
C PRO A 49 16.91 7.96 6.04
N TYR A 50 15.67 8.01 6.50
CA TYR A 50 14.50 8.19 5.67
C TYR A 50 13.61 9.23 6.30
N HIS A 51 13.32 10.30 5.56
CA HIS A 51 12.66 11.52 6.04
C HIS A 51 12.98 11.87 7.50
N ARG A 52 14.11 12.57 7.68
CA ARG A 52 14.25 13.52 8.78
C ARG A 52 13.89 14.88 8.20
N GLU A 53 13.11 15.66 8.97
CA GLU A 53 12.64 17.01 8.62
C GLU A 53 13.72 17.88 7.96
#